data_AF-A0A951CAF0-F1
#
_entry.id   AF-A0A951CAF0-F1
#
_cell.length_a   1.000
_cell.length_b   1.000
_cell.length_c   1.000
_cell.angle_alpha   90.00
_cell.angle_beta   90.00
_cell.angle_gamma   90.00
#
_symmetry.space_group_name_H-M   'P 1'
#
loop_
_entity.id
_entity.type
_entity.pdbx_description
1 polymer ?
#
loop_
_entity_poly.entity_id
_entity_poly.type
_entity_poly.pdbx_seq_one_letter_code
_entity_poly.pdbx_strand_id
1 'polypeptide(L)'
;FSFFWVAIQFQPTQIADDLKKYNGYIPGYRPGKPTADFLEFTLSRLTFAGAVFLTLIAVIPELLITQAGVPRLTARFFGGTSLLIIVGVILDTMRQIETHLLQRHYDGFLRKGRIRGRFERTPTSRGTVVKEGALLWMCVGAAILAVAGVAISIFVNQR
;
A
#
# COMPACT_ATOMS: atom_id res chain seq x y z
N PHE A 1 0.52 6.96 17.49
CA PHE A 1 0.28 7.63 16.18
C PHE A 1 -0.86 6.99 15.41
N SER A 2 -0.80 5.69 15.06
CA SER A 2 -1.84 5.01 14.26
C SER A 2 -3.27 5.22 14.79
N PHE A 3 -3.51 5.11 16.10
CA PHE A 3 -4.84 5.32 16.69
C PHE A 3 -5.41 6.73 16.45
N PHE A 4 -4.57 7.75 16.62
CA PHE A 4 -4.96 9.15 16.36
C PHE A 4 -5.18 9.42 14.88
N TRP A 5 -4.35 8.85 14.00
CA TRP A 5 -4.53 8.97 12.55
C TRP A 5 -5.93 8.45 12.17
N VAL A 6 -6.27 7.24 12.60
CA VAL A 6 -7.54 6.59 12.24
C VAL A 6 -8.73 7.38 12.76
N ALA A 7 -8.68 7.87 14.00
CA ALA A 7 -9.75 8.67 14.58
C ALA A 7 -10.01 9.99 13.84
N ILE A 8 -8.97 10.61 13.26
CA ILE A 8 -9.12 11.86 12.50
C ILE A 8 -9.71 11.59 11.11
N GLN A 9 -9.23 10.56 10.42
CA GLN A 9 -9.69 10.29 9.06
C GLN A 9 -11.08 9.63 9.01
N PHE A 10 -11.33 8.67 9.89
CA PHE A 10 -12.56 7.89 9.89
C PHE A 10 -13.44 8.39 11.02
N GLN A 11 -14.38 9.29 10.71
CA GLN A 11 -15.39 9.77 11.65
C GLN A 11 -16.66 8.90 11.53
N PRO A 12 -16.92 7.96 12.47
CA PRO A 12 -18.01 6.97 12.35
C PRO A 12 -19.39 7.61 12.22
N THR A 13 -19.58 8.74 12.91
CA THR A 13 -20.80 9.53 12.88
C THR A 13 -21.10 10.08 11.50
N GLN A 14 -20.10 10.67 10.83
CA GLN A 14 -20.25 11.19 9.47
C GLN A 14 -20.52 10.08 8.46
N ILE A 15 -19.82 8.94 8.57
CA ILE A 15 -20.03 7.81 7.67
C ILE A 15 -21.45 7.24 7.82
N ALA A 16 -21.97 7.16 9.05
CA ALA A 16 -23.33 6.72 9.31
C ALA A 16 -24.38 7.70 8.76
N ASP A 17 -24.12 9.01 8.86
CA ASP A 17 -25.00 10.05 8.30
C ASP A 17 -24.96 10.06 6.77
N ASP A 18 -23.78 9.88 6.16
CA ASP A 18 -23.61 9.73 4.71
C ASP A 18 -24.35 8.50 4.19
N LEU A 19 -24.22 7.35 4.86
CA LEU A 19 -24.99 6.14 4.52
C LEU A 19 -26.49 6.42 4.51
N LYS A 20 -27.01 7.08 5.55
CA LYS A 20 -28.42 7.47 5.61
C LYS A 20 -28.81 8.41 4.47
N LYS A 21 -27.96 9.39 4.13
CA LYS A 21 -28.20 10.37 3.05
C LYS A 21 -28.22 9.72 1.66
N TYR A 22 -27.39 8.69 1.44
CA TYR A 22 -27.32 7.94 0.19
C TYR A 22 -28.29 6.74 0.15
N ASN A 23 -29.29 6.67 1.03
CA ASN A 23 -30.22 5.53 1.18
C ASN A 23 -29.53 4.17 1.40
N GLY A 24 -28.29 4.17 1.90
CA GLY A 24 -27.56 2.98 2.32
C GLY A 24 -27.85 2.63 3.78
N TYR A 25 -27.81 1.34 4.12
CA TYR A 25 -27.92 0.88 5.49
C TYR A 25 -27.13 -0.41 5.71
N ILE A 26 -26.69 -0.61 6.96
CA ILE A 26 -26.03 -1.85 7.36
C ILE A 26 -27.11 -2.83 7.82
N PRO A 27 -27.20 -4.04 7.23
CA PRO A 27 -28.18 -5.04 7.65
C PRO A 27 -28.09 -5.30 9.16
N GLY A 28 -29.22 -5.24 9.86
CA GLY A 28 -29.30 -5.47 11.31
C GLY A 28 -29.18 -4.23 12.20
N TYR A 29 -28.78 -3.05 11.69
CA TYR A 29 -28.68 -1.81 12.47
C TYR A 29 -29.51 -0.68 11.85
N ARG A 30 -30.24 0.08 12.68
CA ARG A 30 -31.04 1.21 12.19
C ARG A 30 -30.12 2.38 11.80
N PRO A 31 -30.35 3.05 10.66
CA PRO A 31 -29.50 4.16 10.21
C PRO A 31 -29.41 5.32 11.23
N GLY A 32 -28.20 5.86 11.41
CA GLY A 32 -27.89 6.95 12.34
C GLY A 32 -27.02 6.49 13.51
N LYS A 33 -27.36 6.92 14.74
CA LYS A 33 -26.59 6.61 15.97
C LYS A 33 -26.22 5.12 16.15
N PRO A 34 -27.14 4.15 15.99
CA PRO A 34 -26.80 2.74 16.19
C PRO A 34 -25.79 2.21 15.16
N THR A 35 -25.81 2.76 13.93
CA THR A 35 -24.80 2.46 12.90
C THR A 35 -23.45 3.08 13.27
N ALA A 36 -23.42 4.31 13.77
CA ALA A 36 -22.19 4.98 14.21
C ALA A 36 -21.51 4.21 15.36
N ASP A 37 -22.27 3.81 16.38
CA ASP A 37 -21.76 3.06 17.54
C ASP A 37 -21.15 1.71 17.11
N PHE A 38 -21.78 1.03 16.15
CA PHE A 38 -21.27 -0.22 15.58
C PHE A 38 -19.95 -0.01 14.81
N LEU A 39 -19.87 1.05 13.99
CA LEU A 39 -18.65 1.40 13.26
C LEU A 39 -17.52 1.74 14.23
N GLU A 40 -17.80 2.55 15.26
CA GLU A 40 -16.81 2.95 16.25
C GLU A 40 -16.23 1.75 16.99
N PHE A 41 -17.08 0.83 17.44
CA PHE A 41 -16.66 -0.41 18.10
C PHE A 41 -15.77 -1.28 17.19
N THR A 42 -16.16 -1.42 15.93
CA THR A 42 -15.44 -2.25 14.95
C THR A 42 -14.10 -1.61 14.60
N LEU A 43 -14.08 -0.31 14.31
CA LEU A 43 -12.87 0.45 13.98
C LEU A 43 -11.85 0.43 15.13
N SER A 44 -12.32 0.58 16.38
CA SER A 44 -11.45 0.53 17.56
C SER A 44 -10.72 -0.81 17.68
N ARG A 45 -11.45 -1.94 17.55
CA ARG A 45 -10.86 -3.29 17.62
C ARG A 45 -9.91 -3.59 16.47
N LEU A 46 -10.29 -3.20 15.25
CA LEU A 46 -9.45 -3.37 14.07
C LEU A 46 -8.15 -2.57 14.19
N THR A 47 -8.24 -1.32 14.65
CA THR A 47 -7.09 -0.44 14.83
C THR A 47 -6.17 -0.96 15.93
N PHE A 48 -6.73 -1.49 17.02
CA PHE A 48 -5.94 -2.11 18.08
C PHE A 48 -5.13 -3.31 17.57
N ALA A 49 -5.78 -4.23 16.84
CA ALA A 49 -5.09 -5.38 16.24
C ALA A 49 -4.01 -4.94 15.23
N GLY A 50 -4.32 -3.95 14.39
CA GLY A 50 -3.37 -3.39 13.43
C GLY A 50 -2.16 -2.72 14.09
N ALA A 51 -2.36 -1.98 15.18
CA ALA A 51 -1.28 -1.34 15.92
C ALA A 51 -0.30 -2.37 16.51
N VAL A 52 -0.82 -3.44 17.11
CA VAL A 52 0.00 -4.55 17.63
C VAL A 52 0.81 -5.21 16.51
N PHE A 53 0.17 -5.47 15.37
CA PHE A 53 0.84 -6.06 14.21
C PHE A 53 1.97 -5.18 13.66
N LEU A 54 1.74 -3.87 13.54
CA LEU A 54 2.77 -2.92 13.09
C LEU A 54 3.96 -2.86 14.04
N THR A 55 3.71 -2.90 15.36
CA THR A 55 4.78 -2.97 16.37
C THR A 55 5.60 -4.25 16.24
N LEU A 56 4.95 -5.41 16.00
CA LEU A 56 5.67 -6.67 15.80
C LEU A 56 6.60 -6.61 14.58
N ILE A 57 6.11 -6.12 13.44
CA ILE A 57 6.94 -5.99 12.23
C ILE A 57 8.09 -5.00 12.42
N ALA A 58 7.92 -3.96 13.25
CA ALA A 58 8.98 -3.01 13.54
C ALA A 58 10.11 -3.63 14.39
N VAL A 59 9.77 -4.47 15.37
CA VAL A 59 10.70 -4.99 16.40
C VAL A 59 11.40 -6.27 15.95
N ILE A 60 10.73 -7.15 15.20
CA ILE A 60 11.28 -8.45 14.77
C ILE A 60 12.62 -8.32 14.02
N PRO A 61 12.81 -7.42 13.04
CA PRO A 61 14.07 -7.29 12.31
C PRO A 61 15.23 -6.90 13.21
N GLU A 62 14.99 -6.01 14.18
CA GLU A 62 16.02 -5.51 15.09
C GLU A 62 16.51 -6.61 16.05
N LEU A 63 15.60 -7.48 16.50
CA LEU A 63 15.95 -8.67 17.29
C LEU A 63 16.75 -9.71 16.50
N LEU A 64 16.49 -9.87 15.20
CA LEU A 64 17.21 -10.82 14.35
C LEU A 64 18.63 -10.34 14.02
N ILE A 65 18.77 -9.05 13.73
CA ILE A 65 20.07 -8.44 13.35
C ILE A 65 21.05 -8.42 14.53
N THR A 66 20.56 -8.20 15.74
CA THR A 66 21.40 -8.17 16.95
C THR A 66 22.00 -9.53 17.30
N GLN A 67 21.31 -10.64 17.00
CA GLN A 67 21.82 -11.99 17.24
C GLN A 67 22.69 -12.54 16.10
N ALA A 68 22.50 -12.05 14.86
CA ALA A 68 23.21 -12.55 13.68
C ALA A 68 24.60 -11.92 13.42
N GLY A 69 25.08 -11.01 14.29
CA GLY A 69 26.45 -10.45 14.19
C GLY A 69 26.72 -9.63 12.91
N VAL A 70 25.68 -9.09 12.28
CA VAL A 70 25.74 -8.43 10.97
C VAL A 70 26.47 -7.06 11.05
N PRO A 71 27.27 -6.66 10.04
CA PRO A 71 27.91 -5.35 10.01
C PRO A 71 26.91 -4.19 10.20
N ARG A 72 27.31 -3.20 11.01
CA ARG A 72 26.48 -2.04 11.41
C ARG A 72 25.94 -1.21 10.23
N LEU A 73 26.62 -1.23 9.08
CA LEU A 73 26.14 -0.60 7.85
C LEU A 73 24.93 -1.34 7.26
N THR A 74 25.02 -2.65 7.08
CA THR A 74 23.93 -3.47 6.52
C THR A 74 22.72 -3.51 7.47
N ALA A 75 22.98 -3.55 8.78
CA ALA A 75 21.95 -3.46 9.83
C ALA A 75 21.08 -2.20 9.74
N ARG A 76 21.64 -1.06 9.33
CA ARG A 76 20.89 0.20 9.18
C ARG A 76 19.97 0.19 7.95
N PHE A 77 20.39 -0.44 6.85
CA PHE A 77 19.58 -0.53 5.64
C PHE A 77 18.44 -1.54 5.77
N PHE A 78 18.63 -2.62 6.54
CA PHE A 78 17.63 -3.66 6.80
C PHE A 78 16.88 -3.49 8.16
N GLY A 79 16.92 -2.30 8.76
CA GLY A 79 16.23 -2.02 10.03
C GLY A 79 14.70 -1.98 9.90
N GLY A 80 14.01 -1.98 11.05
CA GLY A 80 12.54 -1.94 11.11
C GLY A 80 11.94 -0.71 10.42
N THR A 81 12.59 0.45 10.52
CA THR A 81 12.11 1.72 9.93
C THR A 81 12.17 1.71 8.40
N SER A 82 13.28 1.26 7.80
CA SER A 82 13.39 1.19 6.34
C SER A 82 12.44 0.16 5.76
N LEU A 83 12.24 -0.98 6.45
CA LEU A 83 11.27 -2.00 6.06
C LEU A 83 9.83 -1.46 6.08
N LEU A 84 9.43 -0.75 7.14
CA LEU A 84 8.12 -0.13 7.23
C LEU A 84 7.87 0.89 6.10
N ILE A 85 8.87 1.70 5.77
CA ILE A 85 8.77 2.69 4.68
C ILE A 85 8.60 1.99 3.34
N ILE A 86 9.43 0.97 3.03
CA ILE A 86 9.37 0.25 1.75
C ILE A 86 8.00 -0.41 1.57
N VAL A 87 7.51 -1.12 2.59
CA VAL A 87 6.17 -1.73 2.52
C VAL A 87 5.08 -0.67 2.38
N GLY A 88 5.19 0.44 3.12
CA GLY A 88 4.25 1.57 3.02
C GLY A 88 4.16 2.15 1.61
N VAL A 89 5.31 2.44 0.98
CA VAL A 89 5.38 2.98 -0.38
C VAL A 89 4.87 1.98 -1.41
N ILE A 90 5.20 0.69 -1.28
CA ILE A 90 4.70 -0.35 -2.20
C ILE A 90 3.17 -0.46 -2.12
N LEU A 91 2.60 -0.47 -0.91
CA LEU A 91 1.15 -0.54 -0.73
C LEU A 91 0.43 0.71 -1.28
N ASP A 92 1.01 1.89 -1.08
CA ASP A 92 0.48 3.14 -1.64
C ASP A 92 0.54 3.13 -3.18
N THR A 93 1.67 2.69 -3.74
CA THR A 93 1.85 2.55 -5.19
C THR A 93 0.84 1.56 -5.78
N MET A 94 0.61 0.42 -5.12
CA MET A 94 -0.38 -0.57 -5.57
C MET A 94 -1.80 0.00 -5.57
N ARG A 95 -2.20 0.74 -4.52
CA ARG A 95 -3.52 1.40 -4.47
C ARG A 95 -3.68 2.44 -5.57
N GLN A 96 -2.62 3.19 -5.87
CA GLN A 96 -2.63 4.17 -6.97
C GLN A 96 -2.80 3.46 -8.33
N ILE A 97 -2.06 2.38 -8.57
CA ILE A 97 -2.17 1.58 -9.80
C ILE A 97 -3.59 1.01 -9.94
N GLU A 98 -4.16 0.44 -8.88
CA GLU A 98 -5.52 -0.11 -8.88
C GLU A 98 -6.56 0.95 -9.24
N THR A 99 -6.46 2.15 -8.64
CA THR A 99 -7.37 3.27 -8.91
C THR A 99 -7.31 3.70 -10.38
N HIS A 100 -6.12 3.79 -10.97
CA HIS A 100 -5.94 4.12 -12.38
C HIS A 100 -6.45 3.03 -13.33
N LEU A 101 -6.31 1.75 -12.96
CA LEU A 101 -6.82 0.62 -13.73
C LEU A 101 -8.35 0.59 -13.73
N LEU A 102 -8.98 0.83 -12.58
CA LEU A 102 -10.44 0.94 -12.49
C LEU A 102 -10.95 2.01 -13.46
N GLN A 103 -10.40 3.23 -13.43
CA GLN A 103 -10.79 4.31 -14.36
C GLN A 103 -10.68 3.90 -15.84
N ARG A 104 -9.60 3.20 -16.24
CA ARG A 104 -9.46 2.70 -17.62
C ARG A 104 -10.47 1.61 -17.98
N HIS A 105 -10.83 0.75 -17.05
CA HIS A 105 -11.85 -0.29 -17.27
C HIS A 105 -13.28 0.29 -17.29
N TYR A 106 -13.52 1.45 -16.66
CA TYR A 106 -14.77 2.21 -16.81
C TYR A 106 -14.91 2.89 -18.19
N ASP A 107 -13.81 3.39 -18.80
CA ASP A 107 -13.84 4.00 -20.14
C ASP A 107 -14.15 3.00 -21.28
N GLY A 108 -13.76 1.73 -21.11
CA GLY A 108 -13.93 0.68 -22.11
C GLY A 108 -15.40 0.32 -22.42
N PHE A 109 -16.31 0.50 -21.45
CA PHE A 109 -17.73 0.20 -21.62
C PHE A 109 -18.55 1.39 -22.15
N LEU A 110 -18.12 2.63 -21.91
CA LEU A 110 -18.83 3.84 -22.37
C LEU A 110 -18.46 4.28 -23.80
N ARG A 111 -17.36 3.75 -24.36
CA ARG A 111 -16.79 4.23 -25.63
C ARG A 111 -17.07 3.33 -26.84
N LYS A 112 -17.94 2.33 -26.73
CA LYS A 112 -18.46 1.57 -27.89
C LYS A 112 -19.60 2.31 -28.58
N GLY A 113 -19.41 3.58 -28.92
CA GLY A 113 -20.53 4.41 -29.37
C GLY A 113 -20.27 5.81 -29.94
N ARG A 114 -19.12 6.13 -30.56
CA ARG A 114 -19.09 7.07 -31.70
C ARG A 114 -17.72 7.20 -32.36
N ILE A 115 -17.81 7.58 -33.62
CA ILE A 115 -16.88 7.41 -34.73
C ILE A 115 -15.75 8.45 -34.74
N ARG A 116 -14.58 7.95 -35.17
CA ARG A 116 -13.42 8.55 -35.85
C ARG A 116 -13.57 10.02 -36.33
N GLY A 117 -12.63 10.86 -35.90
CA GLY A 117 -12.26 12.12 -36.53
C GLY A 117 -10.73 12.21 -36.58
N ARG A 118 -10.18 12.22 -37.79
CA ARG A 118 -8.74 12.24 -38.10
C ARG A 118 -8.16 13.59 -37.72
N PHE A 119 -7.14 13.62 -36.85
CA PHE A 119 -6.28 14.78 -36.69
C PHE A 119 -4.83 14.36 -36.94
N GLU A 120 -4.23 15.04 -37.91
CA GLU A 120 -2.88 14.87 -38.42
C GLU A 120 -1.88 15.61 -37.51
N ARG A 121 -0.70 15.02 -37.24
CA ARG A 121 0.48 15.71 -36.69
C ARG A 121 1.76 14.87 -36.82
N THR A 122 2.63 15.32 -37.73
CA THR A 122 4.09 15.53 -37.66
C THR A 122 5.01 14.51 -36.96
N PRO A 123 6.13 14.05 -37.59
CA PRO A 123 7.09 13.14 -36.96
C PRO A 123 8.11 13.91 -36.11
N THR A 124 8.32 13.52 -34.85
CA THR A 124 9.47 14.01 -34.05
C THR A 124 9.87 12.98 -32.99
N SER A 125 11.14 12.58 -33.07
CA SER A 125 12.01 11.91 -32.09
C SER A 125 11.46 10.78 -31.22
N ARG A 126 11.88 9.58 -31.60
CA ARG A 126 11.85 8.33 -30.84
C ARG A 126 12.78 8.43 -29.61
N GLY A 127 12.25 8.96 -28.50
CA GLY A 127 12.81 8.71 -27.16
C GLY A 127 12.54 7.26 -26.79
N THR A 128 13.57 6.50 -26.43
CA THR A 128 13.45 5.13 -25.96
C THR A 128 12.64 5.09 -24.67
N VAL A 129 11.34 4.79 -24.80
CA VAL A 129 10.46 4.54 -23.66
C VAL A 129 10.99 3.31 -22.95
N VAL A 130 11.75 3.51 -21.88
CA VAL A 130 12.13 2.43 -20.97
C VAL A 130 10.81 1.85 -20.48
N LYS A 131 10.50 0.61 -20.90
CA LYS A 131 9.27 -0.07 -20.50
C LYS A 131 9.17 -0.01 -18.98
N GLU A 132 8.12 0.62 -18.44
CA GLU A 132 7.88 0.71 -16.99
C GLU A 132 7.89 -0.68 -16.33
N GLY A 133 7.47 -1.72 -17.06
CA GLY A 133 7.62 -3.11 -16.64
C GLY A 133 9.08 -3.54 -16.47
N ALA A 134 9.99 -3.14 -17.35
CA ALA A 134 11.41 -3.45 -17.22
C ALA A 134 12.05 -2.76 -16.01
N LEU A 135 11.63 -1.52 -15.69
CA LEU A 135 12.05 -0.83 -14.46
C LEU A 135 11.56 -1.55 -13.20
N LEU A 136 10.29 -1.99 -13.16
CA LEU A 136 9.76 -2.79 -12.06
C LEU A 136 10.51 -4.12 -11.90
N TRP A 137 10.76 -4.84 -13.00
CA TRP A 137 11.52 -6.09 -12.96
C TRP A 137 13.00 -5.87 -12.58
N MET A 138 13.60 -4.74 -12.95
CA MET A 138 14.95 -4.37 -12.49
C MET A 138 14.97 -4.02 -11.00
N CYS A 139 13.97 -3.31 -10.49
CA CYS A 139 13.87 -2.98 -9.07
C CYS A 139 13.59 -4.22 -8.19
N VAL A 140 12.69 -5.10 -8.64
CA VAL A 140 12.41 -6.37 -7.95
C VAL A 140 13.63 -7.29 -8.02
N GLY A 141 14.31 -7.36 -9.17
CA GLY A 141 15.56 -8.09 -9.33
C GLY A 141 16.68 -7.56 -8.42
N ALA A 142 16.82 -6.24 -8.30
CA ALA A 142 17.79 -5.62 -7.40
C ALA A 142 17.44 -5.86 -5.92
N ALA A 143 16.16 -5.83 -5.55
CA ALA A 143 15.72 -6.14 -4.19
C ALA A 143 15.96 -7.61 -3.82
N ILE A 144 15.67 -8.54 -4.74
CA ILE A 144 15.95 -9.98 -4.56
C ILE A 144 17.47 -10.22 -4.47
N LEU A 145 18.28 -9.56 -5.30
CA LEU A 145 19.74 -9.65 -5.24
C LEU A 145 20.32 -9.05 -3.96
N ALA A 146 19.74 -7.97 -3.43
CA ALA A 146 20.17 -7.41 -2.16
C ALA A 146 19.83 -8.33 -0.98
N VAL A 147 18.63 -8.90 -0.96
CA VAL A 147 18.22 -9.85 0.09
C VAL A 147 19.03 -11.15 -0.01
N ALA A 148 19.22 -11.69 -1.21
CA ALA A 148 20.05 -12.86 -1.45
C ALA A 148 21.53 -12.59 -1.14
N GLY A 149 22.03 -11.41 -1.50
CA GLY A 149 23.41 -11.00 -1.20
C GLY A 149 23.67 -10.88 0.30
N VAL A 150 22.70 -10.36 1.06
CA VAL A 150 22.78 -10.32 2.53
C VAL A 150 22.65 -11.74 3.12
N ALA A 151 21.76 -12.58 2.60
CA ALA A 151 21.66 -13.97 3.04
C ALA A 151 22.95 -14.78 2.76
N ILE A 152 23.55 -14.60 1.58
CA ILE A 152 24.81 -15.24 1.17
C ILE A 152 25.97 -14.70 2.00
N SER A 153 26.04 -13.39 2.24
CA SER A 153 27.08 -12.80 3.10
C SER A 153 26.99 -13.28 4.54
N ILE A 154 25.78 -13.52 5.07
CA ILE A 154 25.56 -14.10 6.40
C ILE A 154 25.99 -15.58 6.42
N PHE A 155 25.71 -16.34 5.34
CA PHE A 155 26.08 -17.75 5.24
C PHE A 155 27.59 -17.97 5.02
N VAL A 156 28.26 -17.10 4.25
CA VAL A 156 29.71 -17.14 4.03
C VAL A 156 30.49 -16.74 5.28
N ASN A 157 29.96 -15.83 6.10
CA ASN A 157 30.60 -15.38 7.35
C ASN A 157 30.43 -16.37 8.53
N GLN A 158 29.78 -17.51 8.31
CA GLN A 158 29.64 -18.63 9.26
C GLN A 158 30.60 -19.81 8.97
N ARG A 159 31.47 -19.69 7.96
CA ARG A 159 32.61 -20.59 7.70
C ARG A 159 33.93 -19.89 7.98
#